data_AF-A0A7C2TAX2-F1
#
_entry.id   AF-A0A7C2TAX2-F1
#
_cell.length_a   1.000
_cell.length_b   1.000
_cell.length_c   1.000
_cell.angle_alpha   90.00
_cell.angle_beta   90.00
_cell.angle_gamma   90.00
#
_symmetry.space_group_name_H-M   'P 1'
#
loop_
_entity.id
_entity.type
_entity.pdbx_description
1 polymer ?
#
loop_
_entity_poly.entity_id
_entity_poly.type
_entity_poly.pdbx_seq_one_letter_code
_entity_poly.pdbx_strand_id
1 'polypeptide(L)' 'MDEKSKKEAFQLGQAVFIILVVMTIGEYWLGAIAVNWWAPIIAVALLKAYFVVRDYMHLPRLFAADEEE' A
#
# COMPACT_ATOMS: atom_id res chain seq x y z
N MET A 1 -23.99 9.84 -1.65
CA MET A 1 -22.86 8.93 -1.34
C MET A 1 -23.12 8.33 0.04
N ASP A 2 -23.46 7.05 0.07
CA ASP A 2 -23.96 6.31 1.24
C ASP A 2 -22.93 6.25 2.39
N GLU A 3 -23.39 6.42 3.64
CA GLU A 3 -22.53 6.47 4.83
C GLU A 3 -21.78 5.14 5.07
N LYS A 4 -22.36 4.05 4.56
CA LYS A 4 -21.79 2.70 4.59
C LYS A 4 -20.52 2.57 3.74
N SER A 5 -20.53 3.12 2.52
CA SER A 5 -19.37 3.08 1.61
C SER A 5 -18.18 3.88 2.12
N LYS A 6 -18.41 4.94 2.91
CA LYS A 6 -17.32 5.70 3.54
C LYS A 6 -16.61 4.88 4.63
N LYS A 7 -17.36 4.10 5.42
CA LYS A 7 -16.78 3.23 6.45
C LYS A 7 -15.97 2.09 5.84
N GLU A 8 -16.46 1.48 4.76
CA GLU A 8 -15.74 0.39 4.07
C GLU A 8 -14.42 0.87 3.45
N ALA A 9 -14.42 2.03 2.78
CA ALA A 9 -13.18 2.62 2.26
C ALA A 9 -12.17 2.96 3.36
N PHE A 10 -12.65 3.44 4.52
CA PHE A 10 -11.80 3.73 5.68
C PHE A 10 -11.20 2.47 6.30
N GLN A 11 -11.99 1.39 6.42
CA GLN A 11 -11.52 0.10 6.91
C GLN A 11 -10.47 -0.53 5.99
N LEU A 12 -10.66 -0.41 4.66
CA LEU A 12 -9.68 -0.88 3.68
C LEU A 12 -8.35 -0.13 3.82
N GLY A 13 -8.39 1.20 3.88
CA GLY A 13 -7.18 2.01 4.08
C GLY A 13 -6.46 1.68 5.39
N GLN A 14 -7.20 1.46 6.48
CA GLN A 14 -6.63 1.06 7.77
C GLN A 14 -5.97 -0.32 7.71
N ALA A 15 -6.58 -1.30 7.04
CA ALA A 15 -6.00 -2.63 6.87
C ALA A 15 -4.70 -2.57 6.07
N VAL A 16 -4.68 -1.80 4.98
CA VAL A 16 -3.47 -1.60 4.15
C VAL A 16 -2.37 -0.89 4.94
N PHE A 17 -2.73 0.11 5.77
CA PHE A 17 -1.78 0.77 6.66
C PHE A 17 -1.08 -0.21 7.60
N ILE A 18 -1.83 -1.11 8.22
CA ILE A 18 -1.28 -2.13 9.12
C ILE A 18 -0.30 -3.05 8.36
N ILE A 19 -0.65 -3.47 7.14
CA ILE A 19 0.23 -4.27 6.28
C ILE A 19 1.54 -3.52 5.98
N LEU A 20 1.45 -2.24 5.61
CA LEU A 20 2.63 -1.41 5.31
C LEU A 20 3.54 -1.25 6.53
N VAL A 21 2.97 -1.09 7.73
CA VAL A 21 3.73 -1.02 8.98
C VAL A 21 4.48 -2.34 9.23
N VAL A 22 3.81 -3.48 9.10
CA VAL A 22 4.44 -4.81 9.28
C VAL A 22 5.57 -5.03 8.27
N MET A 23 5.35 -4.70 7.00
CA MET A 23 6.39 -4.79 5.96
C MET A 23 7.58 -3.87 6.25
N THR A 24 7.37 -2.72 6.90
CA THR A 24 8.44 -1.78 7.28
C THR A 24 9.28 -2.31 8.42
N ILE A 25 8.64 -2.93 9.42
CA ILE A 25 9.36 -3.64 10.49
C ILE A 25 10.17 -4.80 9.89
N GLY A 26 9.57 -5.62 9.02
CA GLY A 26 10.27 -6.72 8.36
C GLY A 26 11.50 -6.28 7.56
N GLU A 27 11.39 -5.19 6.79
CA GLU A 27 12.50 -4.61 6.04
C GLU A 27 13.62 -4.10 6.95
N TYR A 28 13.29 -3.43 8.06
CA TYR A 28 14.28 -2.96 9.02
C TYR A 28 15.11 -4.12 9.58
N TRP A 29 14.45 -5.23 9.93
CA TRP A 29 15.14 -6.42 10.44
C TRP A 29 16.00 -7.10 9.36
N LEU A 30 15.50 -7.17 8.11
CA LEU A 30 16.26 -7.67 6.97
C LEU A 30 17.51 -6.81 6.70
N GLY A 31 17.38 -5.49 6.73
CA GLY A 31 18.50 -4.57 6.56
C GLY A 31 19.50 -4.62 7.71
N ALA A 32 19.04 -4.85 8.94
CA ALA A 32 19.90 -4.95 10.11
C ALA A 32 20.71 -6.26 10.15
N ILE A 33 20.15 -7.38 9.67
CA ILE A 33 20.79 -8.70 9.73
C ILE A 33 21.58 -9.00 8.45
N ALA A 34 21.08 -8.59 7.28
CA ALA A 34 21.60 -9.00 5.98
C ALA A 34 21.74 -7.80 5.02
N VAL A 35 22.66 -6.88 5.34
CA VAL A 35 22.94 -5.65 4.54
C VAL A 35 23.18 -5.92 3.04
N ASN A 36 23.77 -7.07 2.69
CA ASN A 36 24.05 -7.42 1.29
C ASN A 36 22.87 -8.08 0.56
N TRP A 37 21.71 -8.27 1.21
CA TRP A 37 20.52 -8.87 0.59
C TRP A 37 19.66 -7.81 -0.08
N TRP A 38 20.22 -7.15 -1.09
CA TRP A 38 19.58 -6.07 -1.86
C TRP A 38 18.31 -6.54 -2.60
N ALA A 39 18.31 -7.77 -3.13
CA ALA A 39 17.17 -8.31 -3.88
C ALA A 39 15.85 -8.41 -3.06
N PRO A 40 15.81 -9.01 -1.86
CA PRO A 40 14.59 -9.04 -1.05
C PRO A 40 14.17 -7.67 -0.51
N ILE A 41 15.10 -6.75 -0.25
CA ILE A 41 14.77 -5.36 0.12
C ILE A 41 14.03 -4.68 -1.05
N ILE A 42 14.54 -4.81 -2.28
CA ILE A 42 13.87 -4.28 -3.48
C ILE A 42 12.49 -4.92 -3.67
N ALA A 43 12.37 -6.22 -3.48
CA ALA A 43 11.08 -6.90 -3.60
C ALA A 43 10.04 -6.35 -2.59
N VAL A 44 10.45 -6.16 -1.33
CA VAL A 44 9.59 -5.57 -0.29
C VAL A 44 9.23 -4.12 -0.63
N ALA A 45 10.16 -3.33 -1.14
CA ALA A 45 9.91 -1.95 -1.56
C ALA A 45 8.90 -1.86 -2.71
N LEU A 46 9.02 -2.73 -3.73
CA LEU A 46 8.08 -2.80 -4.85
C LEU A 46 6.68 -3.20 -4.38
N LEU A 47 6.59 -4.16 -3.47
CA LEU A 47 5.32 -4.67 -2.96
C LEU A 47 4.60 -3.61 -2.09
N LYS A 48 5.34 -2.81 -1.31
CA LYS A 48 4.79 -1.61 -0.65
C LYS A 48 4.33 -0.56 -1.65
N ALA A 49 5.15 -0.26 -2.66
CA ALA A 49 4.81 0.72 -3.68
C ALA A 49 3.48 0.37 -4.38
N TYR A 50 3.27 -0.92 -4.70
CA TYR A 50 2.00 -1.42 -5.23
C TYR A 50 0.81 -1.11 -4.31
N PHE A 51 0.90 -1.43 -3.01
CA PHE A 51 -0.19 -1.16 -2.06
C PHE A 51 -0.46 0.33 -1.88
N VAL A 52 0.59 1.15 -1.82
CA VAL A 52 0.44 2.61 -1.72
C VAL A 52 -0.22 3.16 -2.97
N VAL A 53 0.21 2.72 -4.16
CA VAL A 53 -0.34 3.16 -5.44
C VAL A 53 -1.80 2.74 -5.63
N ARG A 54 -2.18 1.55 -5.15
CA ARG A 54 -3.53 1.02 -5.32
C ARG A 54 -4.54 1.61 -4.33
N ASP A 55 -4.17 1.66 -3.05
CA ASP A 55 -5.11 1.92 -1.95
C ASP A 55 -4.99 3.34 -1.35
N TYR A 56 -3.83 3.98 -1.49
CA TYR A 56 -3.57 5.32 -0.92
C TYR A 56 -3.51 6.42 -1.98
N MET A 57 -2.85 6.16 -3.11
CA MET A 57 -2.96 6.99 -4.29
C MET A 57 -4.27 6.62 -4.96
N HIS A 58 -5.20 7.57 -5.02
CA HIS A 58 -6.51 7.37 -5.59
C HIS A 58 -6.45 7.28 -7.13
N LEU A 59 -5.42 6.65 -7.69
CA LEU A 59 -5.22 6.48 -9.13
C LEU A 59 -6.43 5.83 -9.82
N PRO A 60 -7.08 4.80 -9.25
CA PRO A 60 -8.32 4.28 -9.84
C PRO A 60 -9.42 5.33 -9.94
N ARG A 61 -9.48 6.28 -8.99
CA ARG A 61 -10.46 7.38 -8.99
C ARG A 61 -10.16 8.45 -10.02
N LEU A 62 -8.87 8.71 -10.30
CA LEU A 62 -8.44 9.60 -11.37
C LEU A 62 -8.73 9.01 -12.75
N PHE A 63 -8.60 7.69 -12.92
CA PHE A 63 -8.94 7.01 -14.17
C PHE A 63 -10.44 6.69 -14.34
N ALA A 64 -11.22 6.65 -13.25
CA ALA A 64 -12.68 6.50 -13.31
C ALA A 64 -13.41 7.83 -13.62
N ALA A 65 -12.72 8.97 -13.49
CA ALA A 65 -13.30 10.28 -13.83
C ALA A 65 -13.45 10.50 -15.35
N ASP A 66 -12.79 9.67 -16.18
CA ASP A 66 -12.87 9.71 -17.65
C ASP A 66 -13.93 8.73 -18.21
N GLU A 67 -14.69 8.01 -17.36
CA GLU A 67 -15.78 7.11 -17.80
C GLU A 67 -17.18 7.74 -17.65
N GLU A 68 -17.24 9.08 -17.62
CA GLU A 68 -18.46 9.89 -17.71
C GLU A 68 -18.35 10.94 -18.85
N GLU A 69 -18.03 10.50 -20.08
CA GLU A 69 -18.41 11.22 -21.32
C GLU A 69 -18.97 10.26 -22.38
#